data_AF-A0A964ABJ0-F1
#
_entry.id   AF-A0A964ABJ0-F1
#
_cell.length_a   1.000
_cell.length_b   1.000
_cell.length_c   1.000
_cell.angle_alpha   90.00
_cell.angle_beta   90.00
_cell.angle_gamma   90.00
#
_symmetry.space_group_name_H-M   'P 1'
#
loop_
_entity.id
_entity.type
_entity.pdbx_description
1 polymer ?
#
loop_
_entity_poly.entity_id
_entity_poly.type
_entity_poly.pdbx_seq_one_letter_code
_entity_poly.pdbx_strand_id
1 'polypeptide(L)'
;MSTIRFLRRVLVLRHFLACLGCGVLAGTLALGTARAATPHAEKSRTGAHLRLRLVDTSLESLPFGKGVDDVVGWVRARLETTYGPRLKAALSAHQRDVVRAQLEQELQDFAASLVEFDGSRTGFEVSVVANEFVPGAEESVLLFRESGVEHYFFFSHGKFWKYARPLPDDVAFNERLAMQTKDQGRPEAVMRSVDKTTVTQAVWQDKERRLRVQDARSLYRADLLVIEDRAIADRIDMIRGGRLPGNTGGEVDPDLDDFLDSGGATN
;
A
#
# COMPACT_ATOMS: atom_id res chain seq x y z
N MET A 1 -21.23 13.23 -41.04
CA MET A 1 -20.42 13.15 -42.27
C MET A 1 -19.71 14.49 -42.45
N SER A 2 -18.43 14.58 -42.09
CA SER A 2 -17.65 15.81 -42.25
C SER A 2 -16.23 15.46 -42.66
N THR A 3 -15.71 16.24 -43.59
CA THR A 3 -14.78 15.83 -44.63
C THR A 3 -13.32 16.12 -44.27
N ILE A 4 -12.47 15.23 -44.77
CA ILE A 4 -11.01 15.22 -44.80
C ILE A 4 -10.40 16.55 -45.27
N ARG A 5 -9.30 16.99 -44.62
CA ARG A 5 -8.24 17.79 -45.24
C ARG A 5 -6.86 17.23 -44.93
N PHE A 6 -6.11 17.06 -46.01
CA PHE A 6 -4.81 16.43 -46.14
C PHE A 6 -3.71 17.50 -46.22
N LEU A 7 -2.47 17.10 -45.89
CA LEU A 7 -1.17 17.56 -46.46
C LEU A 7 -0.66 19.00 -46.19
N ARG A 8 0.50 19.12 -45.50
CA ARG A 8 1.83 19.28 -46.14
C ARG A 8 2.99 19.48 -45.14
N ARG A 9 4.04 18.66 -45.36
CA ARG A 9 5.48 18.78 -45.08
C ARG A 9 6.04 20.21 -44.88
N VAL A 10 7.04 20.36 -43.98
CA VAL A 10 8.36 20.98 -44.27
C VAL A 10 9.45 20.35 -43.38
N LEU A 11 10.60 20.11 -43.99
CA LEU A 11 11.83 19.48 -43.51
C LEU A 11 12.95 20.55 -43.49
N VAL A 12 13.69 20.69 -42.38
CA VAL A 12 14.99 21.41 -42.25
C VAL A 12 15.67 20.81 -40.99
N LEU A 13 16.75 20.01 -40.99
CA LEU A 13 18.12 20.09 -41.51
C LEU A 13 19.00 21.21 -40.91
N ARG A 14 19.91 20.86 -39.99
CA ARG A 14 21.32 21.34 -39.83
C ARG A 14 21.88 20.82 -38.49
N HIS A 15 22.80 19.85 -38.45
CA HIS A 15 24.27 19.99 -38.58
C HIS A 15 24.88 21.11 -37.75
N PHE A 16 25.61 20.76 -36.67
CA PHE A 16 26.76 21.42 -36.02
C PHE A 16 27.08 20.51 -34.80
N LEU A 17 28.28 20.16 -34.36
CA LEU A 17 29.65 20.27 -34.84
C LEU A 17 30.48 19.41 -33.87
N ALA A 18 31.49 18.71 -34.38
CA ALA A 18 32.48 18.02 -33.58
C ALA A 18 33.34 19.01 -32.76
N CYS A 19 33.67 18.65 -31.52
CA CYS A 19 34.86 19.16 -30.84
C CYS A 19 35.62 17.99 -30.20
N LEU A 20 36.77 17.71 -30.81
CA LEU A 20 37.90 17.03 -30.21
C LEU A 20 38.35 17.76 -28.94
N GLY A 21 38.75 17.00 -27.93
CA GLY A 21 39.37 17.54 -26.72
C GLY A 21 40.12 16.46 -25.96
N CYS A 22 41.27 16.08 -26.51
CA CYS A 22 42.28 15.25 -25.86
C CYS A 22 42.85 16.00 -24.64
N GLY A 23 42.91 15.34 -23.49
CA GLY A 23 43.43 15.94 -22.25
C GLY A 23 43.79 14.88 -21.23
N VAL A 24 44.89 14.17 -21.47
CA VAL A 24 45.58 13.35 -20.47
C VAL A 24 46.32 14.31 -19.54
N LEU A 25 45.95 14.33 -18.27
CA LEU A 25 46.71 14.99 -17.20
C LEU A 25 46.96 13.98 -16.08
N ALA A 26 48.21 13.52 -16.03
CA ALA A 26 48.79 12.78 -14.92
C ALA A 26 48.90 13.72 -13.71
N GLY A 27 48.25 13.37 -12.61
CA GLY A 27 48.23 14.12 -11.35
C GLY A 27 48.55 13.21 -10.17
N THR A 28 49.79 13.36 -9.71
CA THR A 28 50.46 12.99 -8.45
C THR A 28 49.61 12.40 -7.32
N LEU A 29 50.08 11.24 -6.82
CA LEU A 29 49.71 10.62 -5.55
C LEU A 29 49.92 11.59 -4.36
N ALA A 30 48.84 11.84 -3.62
CA ALA A 30 48.90 12.26 -2.22
C ALA A 30 48.24 11.16 -1.37
N LEU A 31 49.06 10.38 -0.66
CA LEU A 31 48.59 9.49 0.41
C LEU A 31 48.13 10.36 1.59
N GLY A 32 46.87 10.77 1.57
CA GLY A 32 46.14 11.20 2.75
C GLY A 32 45.59 9.98 3.47
N THR A 33 45.99 9.78 4.73
CA THR A 33 45.46 8.75 5.62
C THR A 33 43.99 9.07 5.94
N ALA A 34 43.09 8.68 5.05
CA ALA A 34 41.67 8.60 5.32
C ALA A 34 41.48 7.55 6.42
N ARG A 35 41.21 8.03 7.64
CA ARG A 35 40.68 7.22 8.72
C ARG A 35 39.33 6.71 8.24
N ALA A 36 39.33 5.48 7.74
CA ALA A 36 38.14 4.78 7.30
C ALA A 36 37.13 4.85 8.44
N ALA A 37 36.07 5.63 8.25
CA ALA A 37 34.86 5.47 9.01
C ALA A 37 34.44 4.03 8.81
N THR A 38 34.49 3.25 9.88
CA THR A 38 33.96 1.90 9.92
C THR A 38 32.56 1.98 9.33
N PRO A 39 32.24 1.29 8.22
CA PRO A 39 30.85 1.15 7.84
C PRO A 39 30.22 0.40 9.00
N HIS A 40 29.40 1.09 9.81
CA HIS A 40 28.44 0.40 10.64
C HIS A 40 27.59 -0.37 9.65
N ALA A 41 27.89 -1.66 9.53
CA ALA A 41 27.01 -2.63 8.94
C ALA A 41 25.76 -2.63 9.80
N GLU A 42 24.86 -1.70 9.49
CA GLU A 42 23.46 -1.79 9.84
C GLU A 42 23.02 -3.12 9.24
N LYS A 43 22.96 -4.14 10.09
CA LYS A 43 22.28 -5.39 9.78
C LYS A 43 20.82 -5.01 9.55
N SER A 44 20.50 -4.57 8.33
CA SER A 44 19.18 -4.74 7.75
C SER A 44 18.82 -6.18 8.04
N ARG A 45 17.94 -6.42 9.02
CA ARG A 45 17.43 -7.74 9.35
C ARG A 45 16.46 -8.14 8.25
N THR A 46 17.03 -8.39 7.08
CA THR A 46 16.35 -9.01 5.95
C THR A 46 16.06 -10.45 6.37
N GLY A 47 14.89 -10.74 6.94
CA GLY A 47 14.52 -12.14 7.19
C GLY A 47 13.28 -12.48 8.00
N ALA A 48 12.60 -11.53 8.65
CA ALA A 48 11.32 -11.85 9.30
C ALA A 48 10.17 -11.51 8.35
N HIS A 49 9.35 -12.50 8.02
CA HIS A 49 8.10 -12.28 7.28
C HIS A 49 7.11 -11.48 8.16
N LEU A 50 6.37 -10.56 7.54
CA LEU A 50 5.28 -9.86 8.20
C LEU A 50 4.24 -10.88 8.68
N ARG A 51 3.84 -10.75 9.94
CA ARG A 51 2.88 -11.63 10.61
C ARG A 51 1.47 -11.11 10.35
N LEU A 52 1.00 -11.16 9.10
CA LEU A 52 -0.30 -10.61 8.71
C LEU A 52 -1.48 -11.32 9.40
N ARG A 53 -1.34 -12.60 9.78
CA ARG A 53 -2.36 -13.30 10.57
C ARG A 53 -2.69 -12.66 11.91
N LEU A 54 -1.77 -11.85 12.47
CA LEU A 54 -2.03 -11.12 13.72
C LEU A 54 -2.94 -9.90 13.50
N VAL A 55 -2.99 -9.39 12.26
CA VAL A 55 -3.93 -8.35 11.85
C VAL A 55 -5.29 -8.95 11.51
N ASP A 56 -5.29 -10.00 10.68
CA ASP A 56 -6.44 -10.82 10.31
C ASP A 56 -5.91 -12.08 9.59
N THR A 57 -6.36 -13.26 10.01
CA THR A 57 -5.85 -14.55 9.54
C THR A 57 -5.98 -14.76 8.03
N SER A 58 -6.99 -14.18 7.40
CA SER A 58 -7.18 -14.31 5.95
C SER A 58 -6.16 -13.51 5.14
N LEU A 59 -5.54 -12.48 5.72
CA LEU A 59 -4.69 -11.55 4.97
C LEU A 59 -3.37 -12.19 4.51
N GLU A 60 -2.98 -13.33 5.09
CA GLU A 60 -1.80 -14.09 4.64
C GLU A 60 -1.98 -14.68 3.24
N SER A 61 -3.22 -15.00 2.85
CA SER A 61 -3.53 -15.63 1.56
C SER A 61 -4.05 -14.66 0.51
N LEU A 62 -3.87 -13.35 0.72
CA LEU A 62 -4.26 -12.32 -0.24
C LEU A 62 -3.69 -12.62 -1.63
N PRO A 63 -4.51 -12.60 -2.69
CA PRO A 63 -4.11 -13.06 -4.02
C PRO A 63 -3.35 -11.97 -4.81
N PHE A 64 -2.27 -11.44 -4.24
CA PHE A 64 -1.47 -10.39 -4.90
C PHE A 64 -0.95 -10.83 -6.28
N GLY A 65 -0.93 -9.89 -7.22
CA GLY A 65 -0.59 -10.11 -8.63
C GLY A 65 -1.66 -10.85 -9.44
N LYS A 66 -2.82 -11.17 -8.84
CA LYS A 66 -3.92 -11.88 -9.50
C LYS A 66 -5.02 -10.95 -10.00
N GLY A 67 -5.96 -11.49 -10.77
CA GLY A 67 -7.06 -10.72 -11.36
C GLY A 67 -8.22 -10.50 -10.40
N VAL A 68 -9.25 -9.79 -10.90
CA VAL A 68 -10.51 -9.55 -10.17
C VAL A 68 -11.16 -10.87 -9.74
N ASP A 69 -11.26 -11.85 -10.64
CA ASP A 69 -11.90 -13.15 -10.35
C ASP A 69 -11.23 -13.89 -9.19
N ASP A 70 -9.91 -13.80 -9.07
CA ASP A 70 -9.14 -14.41 -7.97
C ASP A 70 -9.45 -13.72 -6.63
N VAL A 71 -9.59 -12.39 -6.63
CA VAL A 71 -10.00 -11.62 -5.43
C VAL A 71 -11.44 -11.95 -5.05
N VAL A 72 -12.35 -12.07 -6.01
CA VAL A 72 -13.73 -12.52 -5.78
C VAL A 72 -13.75 -13.93 -5.20
N GLY A 73 -12.93 -14.85 -5.73
CA GLY A 73 -12.77 -16.19 -5.17
C GLY A 73 -12.25 -16.18 -3.73
N TRP A 74 -11.30 -15.32 -3.41
CA TRP A 74 -10.78 -15.14 -2.05
C TRP A 74 -11.87 -14.59 -1.10
N VAL A 75 -12.65 -13.59 -1.52
CA VAL A 75 -13.77 -13.05 -0.72
C VAL A 75 -14.87 -14.10 -0.52
N ARG A 76 -15.18 -14.92 -1.53
CA ARG A 76 -16.11 -16.05 -1.38
C ARG A 76 -15.67 -16.98 -0.26
N ALA A 77 -14.40 -17.40 -0.24
CA ALA A 77 -13.88 -18.30 0.81
C ALA A 77 -13.98 -17.67 2.22
N ARG A 78 -13.76 -16.35 2.31
CA ARG A 78 -13.96 -15.60 3.56
C ARG A 78 -15.43 -15.59 3.98
N LEU A 79 -16.35 -15.24 3.08
CA LEU A 79 -17.79 -15.25 3.35
C LEU A 79 -18.30 -16.64 3.74
N GLU A 80 -17.82 -17.70 3.11
CA GLU A 80 -18.19 -19.09 3.47
C GLU A 80 -17.81 -19.44 4.91
N THR A 81 -16.74 -18.85 5.45
CA THR A 81 -16.36 -19.03 6.86
C THR A 81 -17.38 -18.37 7.79
N THR A 82 -17.87 -17.18 7.43
CA THR A 82 -18.90 -16.45 8.19
C THR A 82 -20.29 -17.09 8.07
N TYR A 83 -20.65 -17.56 6.87
CA TYR A 83 -21.95 -18.15 6.56
C TYR A 83 -22.06 -19.64 6.92
N GLY A 84 -20.94 -20.36 7.00
CA GLY A 84 -20.90 -21.80 7.30
C GLY A 84 -21.65 -22.21 8.56
N PRO A 85 -21.48 -21.52 9.72
CA PRO A 85 -22.26 -21.79 10.93
C PRO A 85 -23.76 -21.60 10.72
N ARG A 86 -24.19 -20.57 9.98
CA ARG A 86 -25.60 -20.28 9.68
C ARG A 86 -26.22 -21.38 8.81
N LEU A 87 -25.47 -21.88 7.83
CA LEU A 87 -25.87 -23.02 7.00
C LEU A 87 -26.03 -24.32 7.80
N LYS A 88 -25.13 -24.57 8.76
CA LYS A 88 -25.20 -25.74 9.66
C LYS A 88 -26.38 -25.63 10.64
N ALA A 89 -26.70 -24.43 11.11
CA ALA A 89 -27.81 -24.17 12.03
C ALA A 89 -29.20 -24.23 11.35
N ALA A 90 -29.26 -24.09 10.03
CA ALA A 90 -30.51 -24.14 9.28
C ALA A 90 -31.14 -25.55 9.29
N LEU A 91 -32.38 -25.63 9.81
CA LEU A 91 -33.11 -26.87 10.06
C LEU A 91 -33.82 -27.40 8.81
N SER A 92 -34.19 -26.51 7.89
CA SER A 92 -34.92 -26.86 6.65
C SER A 92 -34.10 -26.58 5.39
N ALA A 93 -34.45 -27.26 4.30
CA ALA A 93 -33.87 -27.00 2.98
C ALA A 93 -34.07 -25.54 2.55
N HIS A 94 -35.29 -25.01 2.74
CA HIS A 94 -35.62 -23.62 2.43
C HIS A 94 -34.72 -22.62 3.18
N GLN A 95 -34.50 -22.80 4.48
CA GLN A 95 -33.61 -21.93 5.25
C GLN A 95 -32.16 -21.97 4.73
N ARG A 96 -31.66 -23.15 4.32
CA ARG A 96 -30.32 -23.26 3.72
C ARG A 96 -30.25 -22.51 2.40
N ASP A 97 -31.29 -22.61 1.57
CA ASP A 97 -31.33 -21.93 0.28
C ASP A 97 -31.38 -20.41 0.45
N VAL A 98 -32.12 -19.89 1.43
CA VAL A 98 -32.11 -18.46 1.78
C VAL A 98 -30.71 -18.00 2.19
N VAL A 99 -30.01 -18.76 3.04
CA VAL A 99 -28.66 -18.40 3.48
C VAL A 99 -27.65 -18.46 2.33
N ARG A 100 -27.77 -19.43 1.41
CA ARG A 100 -26.94 -19.49 0.19
C ARG A 100 -27.20 -18.32 -0.76
N ALA A 101 -28.48 -17.97 -0.95
CA ALA A 101 -28.86 -16.84 -1.79
C ALA A 101 -28.29 -15.52 -1.24
N GLN A 102 -28.25 -15.35 0.08
CA GLN A 102 -27.62 -14.19 0.72
C GLN A 102 -26.11 -14.13 0.46
N LEU A 103 -25.39 -15.25 0.61
CA LEU A 103 -23.96 -15.32 0.29
C LEU A 103 -23.69 -14.95 -1.17
N GLU A 104 -24.47 -15.54 -2.09
CA GLU A 104 -24.28 -15.30 -3.52
C GLU A 104 -24.64 -13.85 -3.89
N GLN A 105 -25.67 -13.26 -3.27
CA GLN A 105 -26.00 -11.85 -3.45
C GLN A 105 -24.86 -10.94 -2.97
N GLU A 106 -24.32 -11.16 -1.77
CA GLU A 106 -23.18 -10.38 -1.27
C GLU A 106 -21.96 -10.48 -2.17
N LEU A 107 -21.71 -11.65 -2.76
CA LEU A 107 -20.61 -11.84 -3.69
C LEU A 107 -20.85 -11.14 -5.03
N GLN A 108 -22.09 -11.16 -5.53
CA GLN A 108 -22.48 -10.43 -6.73
C GLN A 108 -22.35 -8.93 -6.52
N ASP A 109 -22.82 -8.42 -5.38
CA ASP A 109 -22.70 -7.00 -5.00
C ASP A 109 -21.23 -6.60 -4.89
N PHE A 110 -20.38 -7.46 -4.31
CA PHE A 110 -18.94 -7.25 -4.26
C PHE A 110 -18.32 -7.21 -5.66
N ALA A 111 -18.59 -8.18 -6.52
CA ALA A 111 -18.05 -8.20 -7.88
C ALA A 111 -18.52 -6.98 -8.71
N ALA A 112 -19.76 -6.54 -8.50
CA ALA A 112 -20.32 -5.35 -9.14
C ALA A 112 -19.78 -4.02 -8.57
N SER A 113 -19.09 -4.05 -7.43
CA SER A 113 -18.49 -2.85 -6.79
C SER A 113 -17.21 -2.35 -7.47
N LEU A 114 -16.81 -2.95 -8.59
CA LEU A 114 -15.60 -2.55 -9.31
C LEU A 114 -15.74 -1.13 -9.84
N VAL A 115 -14.84 -0.26 -9.43
CA VAL A 115 -14.76 1.12 -9.88
C VAL A 115 -13.40 1.38 -10.49
N GLU A 116 -13.39 1.85 -11.73
CA GLU A 116 -12.17 2.27 -12.43
C GLU A 116 -11.89 3.76 -12.19
N PHE A 117 -10.62 4.10 -11.96
CA PHE A 117 -10.16 5.47 -11.80
C PHE A 117 -9.69 6.02 -13.14
N ASP A 118 -10.60 6.15 -14.11
CA ASP A 118 -10.32 6.63 -15.48
C ASP A 118 -10.16 8.16 -15.61
N GLY A 119 -10.27 8.88 -14.49
CA GLY A 119 -10.25 10.35 -14.43
C GLY A 119 -11.64 10.97 -14.25
N SER A 120 -12.71 10.18 -14.35
CA SER A 120 -14.04 10.58 -13.91
C SER A 120 -14.13 10.63 -12.39
N ARG A 121 -15.10 11.39 -11.86
CA ARG A 121 -15.35 11.45 -10.42
C ARG A 121 -16.10 10.21 -9.98
N THR A 122 -15.51 9.48 -9.03
CA THR A 122 -16.03 8.21 -8.52
C THR A 122 -16.64 8.31 -7.12
N GLY A 123 -16.31 9.38 -6.38
CA GLY A 123 -16.66 9.57 -4.98
C GLY A 123 -15.56 9.11 -4.02
N PHE A 124 -14.59 8.30 -4.47
CA PHE A 124 -13.47 7.89 -3.63
C PHE A 124 -12.48 9.02 -3.36
N GLU A 125 -12.53 10.12 -4.12
CA GLU A 125 -11.66 11.28 -3.95
C GLU A 125 -11.90 12.02 -2.63
N VAL A 126 -13.03 11.76 -1.95
CA VAL A 126 -13.36 12.29 -0.62
C VAL A 126 -13.42 11.21 0.46
N SER A 127 -12.93 10.00 0.16
CA SER A 127 -12.89 8.88 1.09
C SER A 127 -11.57 8.81 1.85
N VAL A 128 -11.51 7.97 2.89
CA VAL A 128 -10.27 7.72 3.65
C VAL A 128 -9.14 7.15 2.78
N VAL A 129 -9.47 6.53 1.64
CA VAL A 129 -8.50 6.01 0.67
C VAL A 129 -8.22 6.96 -0.50
N ALA A 130 -8.63 8.24 -0.42
CA ALA A 130 -8.45 9.21 -1.50
C ALA A 130 -6.99 9.37 -1.97
N ASN A 131 -6.03 9.17 -1.07
CA ASN A 131 -4.59 9.28 -1.37
C ASN A 131 -3.95 7.94 -1.81
N GLU A 132 -4.74 6.88 -1.97
CA GLU A 132 -4.22 5.54 -2.25
C GLU A 132 -4.20 5.17 -3.73
N PHE A 133 -4.86 5.95 -4.58
CA PHE A 133 -4.95 5.77 -6.03
C PHE A 133 -4.59 7.04 -6.80
N VAL A 134 -4.31 6.90 -8.10
CA VAL A 134 -4.07 8.02 -9.01
C VAL A 134 -5.07 7.94 -10.18
N PRO A 135 -5.94 8.95 -10.34
CA PRO A 135 -6.85 9.00 -11.49
C PRO A 135 -6.10 8.99 -12.83
N GLY A 136 -6.60 8.22 -13.79
CA GLY A 136 -6.03 8.04 -15.12
C GLY A 136 -4.83 7.09 -15.18
N ALA A 137 -4.47 6.40 -14.10
CA ALA A 137 -3.29 5.52 -14.03
C ALA A 137 -3.60 4.03 -14.24
N GLU A 138 -4.70 3.70 -14.93
CA GLU A 138 -5.19 2.31 -15.11
C GLU A 138 -5.36 1.56 -13.78
N GLU A 139 -5.84 2.29 -12.77
CA GLU A 139 -6.14 1.75 -11.45
C GLU A 139 -7.63 1.56 -11.27
N SER A 140 -7.99 0.58 -10.47
CA SER A 140 -9.38 0.31 -10.09
C SER A 140 -9.44 -0.21 -8.66
N VAL A 141 -10.64 -0.21 -8.08
CA VAL A 141 -10.88 -0.69 -6.72
C VAL A 141 -12.14 -1.57 -6.67
N LEU A 142 -12.09 -2.64 -5.88
CA LEU A 142 -13.28 -3.32 -5.38
C LEU A 142 -13.51 -2.94 -3.92
N LEU A 143 -14.78 -2.80 -3.54
CA LEU A 143 -15.19 -2.45 -2.19
C LEU A 143 -16.04 -3.57 -1.58
N PHE A 144 -15.46 -4.28 -0.62
CA PHE A 144 -16.17 -5.26 0.18
C PHE A 144 -16.57 -4.65 1.52
N ARG A 145 -17.81 -4.87 1.96
CA ARG A 145 -18.30 -4.42 3.25
C ARG A 145 -18.63 -5.63 4.11
N GLU A 146 -17.89 -5.80 5.20
CA GLU A 146 -18.06 -6.91 6.11
C GLU A 146 -18.29 -6.38 7.52
N SER A 147 -19.46 -6.66 8.10
CA SER A 147 -19.79 -6.27 9.48
C SER A 147 -19.58 -4.78 9.77
N GLY A 148 -19.86 -3.91 8.80
CA GLY A 148 -19.67 -2.45 8.92
C GLY A 148 -18.22 -1.97 8.70
N VAL A 149 -17.30 -2.88 8.40
CA VAL A 149 -15.92 -2.56 8.05
C VAL A 149 -15.75 -2.61 6.54
N GLU A 150 -15.10 -1.58 5.98
CA GLU A 150 -14.84 -1.47 4.56
C GLU A 150 -13.46 -2.03 4.20
N HIS A 151 -13.40 -2.86 3.17
CA HIS A 151 -12.19 -3.48 2.66
C HIS A 151 -12.02 -3.07 1.19
N TYR A 152 -10.89 -2.45 0.89
CA TYR A 152 -10.57 -1.89 -0.41
C TYR A 152 -9.51 -2.75 -1.08
N PHE A 153 -9.80 -3.24 -2.28
CA PHE A 153 -8.86 -4.04 -3.08
C PHE A 153 -8.49 -3.26 -4.32
N PHE A 154 -7.27 -2.74 -4.36
CA PHE A 154 -6.77 -1.93 -5.46
C PHE A 154 -6.06 -2.79 -6.49
N PHE A 155 -6.34 -2.47 -7.75
CA PHE A 155 -5.75 -3.08 -8.92
C PHE A 155 -4.98 -2.03 -9.71
N SER A 156 -3.93 -2.46 -10.40
CA SER A 156 -3.19 -1.68 -11.38
C SER A 156 -3.00 -2.57 -12.60
N HIS A 157 -3.40 -2.10 -13.78
CA HIS A 157 -3.42 -2.90 -15.00
C HIS A 157 -4.16 -4.25 -14.81
N GLY A 158 -5.28 -4.23 -14.08
CA GLY A 158 -6.08 -5.40 -13.77
C GLY A 158 -5.44 -6.41 -12.80
N LYS A 159 -4.32 -6.07 -12.16
CA LYS A 159 -3.64 -6.92 -11.17
C LYS A 159 -3.76 -6.35 -9.76
N PHE A 160 -4.25 -7.16 -8.84
CA PHE A 160 -4.39 -6.81 -7.43
C PHE A 160 -3.02 -6.58 -6.79
N TRP A 161 -2.83 -5.43 -6.16
CA TRP A 161 -1.52 -5.06 -5.62
C TRP A 161 -1.55 -4.39 -4.25
N LYS A 162 -2.70 -3.84 -3.85
CA LYS A 162 -2.85 -3.14 -2.58
C LYS A 162 -4.20 -3.45 -1.94
N TYR A 163 -4.16 -3.78 -0.66
CA TYR A 163 -5.31 -3.89 0.22
C TYR A 163 -5.31 -2.72 1.19
N ALA A 164 -6.46 -2.10 1.43
CA ALA A 164 -6.60 -1.12 2.49
C ALA A 164 -7.87 -1.36 3.32
N ARG A 165 -7.80 -1.01 4.61
CA ARG A 165 -8.92 -1.11 5.54
C ARG A 165 -8.85 0.04 6.54
N PRO A 166 -9.93 0.82 6.71
CA PRO A 166 -10.04 1.78 7.80
C PRO A 166 -10.13 1.03 9.12
N LEU A 167 -9.39 1.51 10.12
CA LEU A 167 -9.47 1.04 11.50
C LEU A 167 -10.19 2.10 12.34
N PRO A 168 -11.09 1.70 13.25
CA PRO A 168 -11.78 2.65 14.11
C PRO A 168 -10.81 3.52 14.93
N ASP A 169 -11.23 4.71 15.37
CA ASP A 169 -10.42 5.61 16.21
C ASP A 169 -10.56 5.33 17.72
N ASP A 170 -11.00 4.12 18.07
CA ASP A 170 -11.27 3.63 19.43
C ASP A 170 -10.01 3.51 20.32
N VAL A 171 -8.86 3.24 19.70
CA VAL A 171 -7.55 3.16 20.34
C VAL A 171 -6.73 4.39 19.97
N ALA A 172 -5.88 4.92 20.84
CA ALA A 172 -5.00 6.04 20.48
C ALA A 172 -3.99 5.63 19.39
N PHE A 173 -3.59 6.56 18.50
CA PHE A 173 -2.73 6.19 17.36
C PHE A 173 -1.39 5.61 17.81
N ASN A 174 -0.73 6.22 18.80
CA ASN A 174 0.52 5.72 19.35
C ASN A 174 0.38 4.34 19.99
N GLU A 175 -0.74 4.06 20.66
CA GLU A 175 -1.03 2.74 21.22
C GLU A 175 -1.22 1.70 20.10
N ARG A 176 -1.92 2.05 19.01
CA ARG A 176 -2.04 1.19 17.82
C ARG A 176 -0.68 0.89 17.21
N LEU A 177 0.21 1.87 17.13
CA LEU A 177 1.58 1.66 16.65
C LEU A 177 2.38 0.74 17.58
N ALA A 178 2.21 0.87 18.90
CA ALA A 178 2.85 -0.03 19.87
C ALA A 178 2.35 -1.47 19.73
N MET A 179 1.04 -1.68 19.57
CA MET A 179 0.45 -2.98 19.28
C MET A 179 1.03 -3.57 17.98
N GLN A 180 1.06 -2.79 16.91
CA GLN A 180 1.60 -3.24 15.63
C GLN A 180 3.10 -3.55 15.73
N THR A 181 3.86 -2.77 16.50
CA THR A 181 5.30 -2.99 16.72
C THR A 181 5.55 -4.27 17.52
N LYS A 182 4.72 -4.57 18.52
CA LYS A 182 4.76 -5.86 19.22
C LYS A 182 4.53 -7.04 18.27
N ASP A 183 3.59 -6.87 17.34
CA ASP A 183 3.17 -7.91 16.39
C ASP A 183 4.04 -8.02 15.15
N GLN A 184 4.80 -7.00 14.76
CA GLN A 184 5.62 -7.04 13.53
C GLN A 184 7.11 -6.86 13.80
N GLY A 185 7.48 -6.38 14.98
CA GLY A 185 8.82 -5.90 15.29
C GLY A 185 8.96 -4.41 14.99
N ARG A 186 10.19 -3.90 15.09
CA ARG A 186 10.53 -2.49 14.85
C ARG A 186 10.10 -2.08 13.42
N PRO A 187 9.39 -0.94 13.24
CA PRO A 187 9.09 -0.42 11.91
C PRO A 187 10.39 -0.04 11.18
N GLU A 188 10.36 -0.19 9.85
CA GLU A 188 11.45 0.25 8.97
C GLU A 188 11.49 1.77 8.87
N ALA A 189 10.32 2.39 8.79
CA ALA A 189 10.20 3.84 8.67
C ALA A 189 9.03 4.36 9.50
N VAL A 190 9.23 5.54 10.08
CA VAL A 190 8.20 6.29 10.79
C VAL A 190 8.17 7.70 10.22
N MET A 191 6.98 8.17 9.86
CA MET A 191 6.79 9.54 9.41
C MET A 191 6.13 10.33 10.52
N ARG A 192 6.64 11.52 10.74
CA ARG A 192 6.09 12.50 11.66
C ARG A 192 5.45 13.64 10.88
N SER A 193 4.57 14.35 11.55
CA SER A 193 4.00 15.63 11.14
C SER A 193 5.09 16.67 10.84
N VAL A 194 4.70 17.76 10.17
CA VAL A 194 5.65 18.81 9.72
C VAL A 194 6.41 19.45 10.88
N ASP A 195 5.77 19.57 12.04
CA ASP A 195 6.38 20.06 13.28
C ASP A 195 7.25 19.00 13.99
N LYS A 196 7.35 17.80 13.43
CA LYS A 196 8.04 16.62 13.94
C LYS A 196 7.56 16.15 15.32
N THR A 197 6.41 16.61 15.81
CA THR A 197 5.96 16.26 17.18
C THR A 197 5.17 14.96 17.19
N THR A 198 4.32 14.76 16.20
CA THR A 198 3.34 13.68 16.19
C THR A 198 3.66 12.68 15.09
N VAL A 199 3.70 11.39 15.43
CA VAL A 199 3.82 10.33 14.44
C VAL A 199 2.53 10.25 13.63
N THR A 200 2.63 10.31 12.31
CA THR A 200 1.48 10.24 11.39
C THR A 200 1.44 8.95 10.61
N GLN A 201 2.55 8.21 10.55
CA GLN A 201 2.63 6.95 9.82
C GLN A 201 3.75 6.06 10.35
N ALA A 202 3.57 4.76 10.28
CA ALA A 202 4.64 3.78 10.42
C ALA A 202 4.56 2.72 9.31
N VAL A 203 5.71 2.21 8.88
CA VAL A 203 5.87 1.24 7.80
C VAL A 203 6.71 0.07 8.29
N TRP A 204 6.19 -1.14 8.08
CA TRP A 204 6.90 -2.41 8.22
C TRP A 204 7.02 -3.05 6.84
N GLN A 205 8.14 -3.70 6.57
CA GLN A 205 8.33 -4.36 5.29
C GLN A 205 9.13 -5.64 5.43
N ASP A 206 8.83 -6.60 4.57
CA ASP A 206 9.66 -7.76 4.34
C ASP A 206 10.09 -7.84 2.86
N LYS A 207 10.45 -9.03 2.38
CA LYS A 207 10.85 -9.22 0.98
C LYS A 207 9.70 -9.11 -0.01
N GLU A 208 8.48 -9.39 0.41
CA GLU A 208 7.30 -9.56 -0.45
C GLU A 208 6.23 -8.48 -0.20
N ARG A 209 6.14 -7.99 1.03
CA ARG A 209 5.03 -7.18 1.51
C ARG A 209 5.52 -5.90 2.18
N ARG A 210 4.72 -4.85 2.04
CA ARG A 210 4.80 -3.62 2.82
C ARG A 210 3.50 -3.45 3.58
N LEU A 211 3.58 -3.27 4.88
CA LEU A 211 2.47 -2.90 5.75
C LEU A 211 2.66 -1.46 6.20
N ARG A 212 1.63 -0.65 6.08
CA ARG A 212 1.61 0.74 6.52
C ARG A 212 0.38 0.99 7.38
N VAL A 213 0.59 1.75 8.46
CA VAL A 213 -0.49 2.29 9.29
C VAL A 213 -0.35 3.80 9.29
N GLN A 214 -1.42 4.52 8.98
CA GLN A 214 -1.45 5.97 8.84
C GLN A 214 -2.56 6.58 9.70
N ASP A 215 -2.26 7.70 10.35
CA ASP A 215 -3.26 8.52 11.04
C ASP A 215 -4.06 9.31 9.99
N ALA A 216 -5.35 9.00 9.91
CA ALA A 216 -6.31 9.68 9.04
C ALA A 216 -7.49 10.28 9.86
N ARG A 217 -7.31 10.42 11.18
CA ARG A 217 -8.40 10.71 12.13
C ARG A 217 -8.95 12.12 12.00
N SER A 218 -8.11 13.07 11.60
CA SER A 218 -8.48 14.49 11.49
C SER A 218 -9.62 14.73 10.49
N LEU A 219 -9.68 13.91 9.43
CA LEU A 219 -10.70 14.01 8.38
C LEU A 219 -11.71 12.87 8.44
N TYR A 220 -11.28 11.65 8.80
CA TYR A 220 -12.08 10.44 8.60
C TYR A 220 -12.42 9.69 9.87
N ARG A 221 -11.97 10.16 11.06
CA ARG A 221 -12.22 9.48 12.35
C ARG A 221 -11.81 8.00 12.33
N ALA A 222 -10.73 7.72 11.61
CA ALA A 222 -10.20 6.38 11.41
C ALA A 222 -8.69 6.47 11.19
N ASP A 223 -7.98 5.38 11.50
CA ASP A 223 -6.66 5.14 10.94
C ASP A 223 -6.79 4.34 9.67
N LEU A 224 -5.78 4.38 8.80
CA LEU A 224 -5.75 3.57 7.59
C LEU A 224 -4.64 2.51 7.69
N LEU A 225 -5.03 1.24 7.59
CA LEU A 225 -4.10 0.13 7.40
C LEU A 225 -4.03 -0.23 5.93
N VAL A 226 -2.81 -0.33 5.40
CA VAL A 226 -2.54 -0.65 4.00
C VAL A 226 -1.52 -1.77 3.91
N ILE A 227 -1.78 -2.77 3.07
CA ILE A 227 -0.88 -3.88 2.75
C ILE A 227 -0.65 -3.90 1.25
N GLU A 228 0.61 -3.93 0.84
CA GLU A 228 1.00 -3.84 -0.57
C GLU A 228 1.90 -5.03 -0.94
N ASP A 229 1.79 -5.50 -2.19
CA ASP A 229 2.84 -6.28 -2.82
C ASP A 229 4.01 -5.36 -3.14
N ARG A 230 5.17 -5.63 -2.53
CA ARG A 230 6.33 -4.74 -2.61
C ARG A 230 6.84 -4.59 -4.04
N ALA A 231 6.94 -5.70 -4.78
CA ALA A 231 7.48 -5.67 -6.13
C ALA A 231 6.58 -4.89 -7.10
N ILE A 232 5.27 -5.00 -6.93
CA ILE A 232 4.30 -4.24 -7.73
C ILE A 232 4.25 -2.77 -7.28
N ALA A 233 4.22 -2.51 -5.98
CA ALA A 233 4.20 -1.15 -5.43
C ALA A 233 5.44 -0.34 -5.86
N ASP A 234 6.64 -0.92 -5.75
CA ASP A 234 7.88 -0.25 -6.15
C ASP A 234 7.89 0.09 -7.66
N ARG A 235 7.27 -0.76 -8.50
CA ARG A 235 7.09 -0.48 -9.93
C ARG A 235 6.09 0.65 -10.17
N ILE A 236 4.97 0.66 -9.46
CA ILE A 236 3.95 1.71 -9.57
C ILE A 236 4.52 3.06 -9.12
N ASP A 237 5.26 3.10 -8.01
CA ASP A 237 5.93 4.30 -7.52
C ASP A 237 6.92 4.87 -8.54
N MET A 238 7.65 3.99 -9.24
CA MET A 238 8.54 4.38 -10.35
C MET A 238 7.75 4.98 -11.53
N ILE A 239 6.63 4.38 -11.92
CA ILE A 239 5.77 4.88 -13.02
C ILE A 239 5.14 6.24 -12.66
N ARG A 240 4.76 6.43 -11.40
CA ARG A 240 4.16 7.68 -10.89
C ARG A 240 5.16 8.84 -10.74
N GLY A 241 6.33 8.76 -11.38
CA GLY A 241 7.33 9.83 -11.36
C GLY A 241 8.30 9.75 -10.18
N GLY A 242 8.38 8.59 -9.51
CA GLY A 242 9.43 8.30 -8.55
C GLY A 242 9.33 9.09 -7.25
N ARG A 243 8.43 8.67 -6.36
CA ARG A 243 8.89 8.50 -4.97
C ARG A 243 9.82 7.30 -5.03
N LEU A 244 11.14 7.52 -4.96
CA LEU A 244 12.07 6.40 -4.83
C LEU A 244 11.58 5.51 -3.68
N PRO A 245 11.46 4.19 -3.86
CA PRO A 245 11.26 3.27 -2.75
C PRO A 245 12.49 3.42 -1.83
N GLY A 246 12.30 3.99 -0.66
CA GLY A 246 13.40 4.34 0.26
C GLY A 246 13.85 5.80 0.26
N ASN A 247 13.28 6.70 -0.57
CA ASN A 247 13.32 8.15 -0.29
C ASN A 247 12.12 8.53 0.58
N THR A 248 12.00 7.83 1.70
CA THR A 248 11.53 8.47 2.92
C THR A 248 12.61 9.49 3.29
N GLY A 249 12.47 10.73 2.82
CA GLY A 249 13.09 11.87 3.50
C GLY A 249 12.56 12.06 4.93
N GLY A 250 11.82 11.09 5.48
CA GLY A 250 11.76 10.83 6.90
C GLY A 250 13.09 10.22 7.32
N GLU A 251 13.98 11.08 7.78
CA GLU A 251 15.04 10.77 8.74
C GLU A 251 14.64 9.53 9.56
N VAL A 252 15.42 8.44 9.44
CA VAL A 252 15.31 7.30 10.37
C VAL A 252 15.63 7.88 11.73
N ASP A 253 14.59 8.18 12.49
CA ASP A 253 14.68 8.87 13.77
C ASP A 253 15.49 7.97 14.74
N PRO A 254 16.67 8.41 15.22
CA PRO A 254 17.44 7.65 16.20
C PRO A 254 16.67 7.51 17.54
N ASP A 255 15.65 8.34 17.79
CA ASP A 255 14.84 8.32 19.02
C ASP A 255 13.66 7.33 18.94
N LEU A 256 13.67 6.44 17.95
CA LEU A 256 12.69 5.36 17.87
C LEU A 256 12.74 4.44 19.10
N ASP A 257 13.90 4.31 19.73
CA ASP A 257 14.10 3.48 20.93
C ASP A 257 13.48 4.17 22.17
N ASP A 258 13.59 5.49 22.31
CA ASP A 258 12.92 6.27 23.38
C ASP A 258 11.38 6.22 23.27
N PHE A 259 10.84 6.14 22.04
CA PHE A 259 9.40 5.95 21.81
C PHE A 259 8.91 4.56 22.25
N LEU A 260 9.69 3.51 22.00
CA LEU A 260 9.31 2.14 22.38
C LEU A 260 9.42 1.90 23.88
N ASP A 261 10.37 2.57 24.55
CA ASP A 261 10.60 2.43 25.99
C ASP A 261 9.67 3.31 26.85
N SER A 262 9.14 4.41 26.31
CA SER A 262 8.22 5.32 27.04
C SER A 262 6.76 4.85 27.08
N GLY A 263 6.37 3.85 26.27
CA GLY A 263 5.01 3.29 26.24
C GLY A 263 4.60 2.46 27.46
N GLY A 264 5.43 2.40 28.51
CA GLY A 264 5.23 1.54 29.68
C GLY A 264 4.97 2.23 31.02
N ALA A 265 4.98 3.57 31.10
CA ALA A 265 4.89 4.26 32.39
C ALA A 265 3.97 5.49 32.37
N THR A 266 2.67 5.24 32.48
CA THR A 266 1.77 6.19 33.15
C THR A 266 0.83 5.42 34.10
N ASN A 267 1.29 5.28 35.34
CA ASN A 267 0.47 5.47 36.53
C ASN A 267 1.38 5.99 37.65
#